data_AF-A0A7G9LRB0-F1
#
_entry.id   AF-A0A7G9LRB0-F1
#
_cell.length_a   1.000
_cell.length_b   1.000
_cell.length_c   1.000
_cell.angle_alpha   90.00
_cell.angle_beta   90.00
_cell.angle_gamma   90.00
#
_symmetry.space_group_name_H-M   'P 1'
#
loop_
_entity.id
_entity.type
_entity.pdbx_description
1 polymer ?
#
loop_
_entity_poly.entity_id
_entity_poly.type
_entity_poly.pdbx_seq_one_letter_code
_entity_poly.pdbx_strand_id
1 'polypeptide(L)'
;MKDFSLLDEKEQEVVGLKNLFIDFRALKSIEKKHFHIKNILLEGIYLNIIEEEKGVFNLASLLKPTQTKEEETNQKEKTKLIDFLISKIVLKDTNIDFTSFTDKKKYNLHLKDINYTIYDFGTFKNSLSSNNLQFKLNENTDVKISGGIKIDPFIAYGKITISNLKIKEILDFDKSLFNFELNPEANINLALNYNIDTTNDFNLFLNSEIFEINDLKLNQNQKEIARLNKLDLKYFSFDLNNQELNFKNLTINDLYANMILDKSGVNFANLLKEQKDEKEIKSSNQENNENNLNNKPWKINLENINLNANFDFNDILNNSKLNIKDIKAKTSNINIVNDKINIKGANLATLNTKYIDNNNKLNISSSKTDLTHDDIFINGSKVEILNSALKKIK
;
A
#
# COMPACT_ATOMS: atom_id res chain seq x y z
N MET A 1 25.94 -4.99 -27.87
CA MET A 1 24.95 -4.49 -28.86
C MET A 1 24.81 -2.99 -28.65
N LYS A 2 24.67 -2.19 -29.70
CA LYS A 2 24.47 -0.74 -29.61
C LYS A 2 23.24 -0.33 -30.42
N ASP A 3 22.52 0.66 -29.92
CA ASP A 3 21.40 1.34 -30.58
C ASP A 3 20.37 0.36 -31.17
N PHE A 4 19.90 -0.56 -30.33
CA PHE A 4 18.82 -1.47 -30.67
C PHE A 4 17.48 -0.76 -30.50
N SER A 5 16.60 -0.93 -31.48
CA SER A 5 15.22 -0.46 -31.43
C SER A 5 14.31 -1.50 -32.06
N LEU A 6 13.17 -1.73 -31.42
CA LEU A 6 12.09 -2.56 -31.91
C LEU A 6 10.87 -1.66 -32.10
N LEU A 7 10.32 -1.69 -33.30
CA LEU A 7 9.13 -0.93 -33.68
C LEU A 7 7.91 -1.86 -33.74
N ASP A 8 6.74 -1.33 -33.43
CA ASP A 8 5.47 -2.01 -33.70
C ASP A 8 5.03 -1.87 -35.17
N GLU A 9 3.86 -2.43 -35.51
CA GLU A 9 3.27 -2.33 -36.85
C GLU A 9 2.95 -0.89 -37.29
N LYS A 10 2.90 0.07 -36.35
CA LYS A 10 2.63 1.50 -36.58
C LYS A 10 3.91 2.33 -36.63
N GLU A 11 5.08 1.67 -36.73
CA GLU A 11 6.41 2.29 -36.71
C GLU A 11 6.73 3.06 -35.41
N GLN A 12 6.04 2.75 -34.30
CA GLN A 12 6.34 3.33 -32.98
C GLN A 12 7.35 2.47 -32.24
N GLU A 13 8.34 3.11 -31.61
CA GLU A 13 9.31 2.39 -30.77
C GLU A 13 8.62 1.81 -29.53
N VAL A 14 8.70 0.49 -29.39
CA VAL A 14 8.17 -0.26 -28.25
C VAL A 14 9.25 -0.71 -27.27
N VAL A 15 10.44 -1.00 -27.79
CA VAL A 15 11.62 -1.36 -26.99
C VAL A 15 12.85 -0.70 -27.60
N GLY A 16 13.52 0.15 -26.83
CA GLY A 16 14.80 0.74 -27.17
C GLY A 16 15.89 0.29 -26.20
N LEU A 17 17.12 0.16 -26.68
CA LEU A 17 18.31 -0.09 -25.85
C LEU A 17 19.55 0.54 -26.50
N LYS A 18 20.12 1.54 -25.85
CA LYS A 18 21.32 2.24 -26.37
C LYS A 18 22.57 1.37 -26.32
N ASN A 19 22.80 0.66 -25.22
CA ASN A 19 24.01 -0.14 -25.06
C ASN A 19 23.79 -1.37 -24.18
N LEU A 20 24.23 -2.53 -24.69
CA LEU A 20 24.34 -3.79 -23.94
C LEU A 20 25.78 -4.25 -23.95
N PHE A 21 26.34 -4.42 -22.76
CA PHE A 21 27.66 -4.98 -22.53
C PHE A 21 27.60 -6.17 -21.56
N ILE A 22 28.25 -7.28 -21.92
CA ILE A 22 28.32 -8.50 -21.11
C ILE A 22 29.79 -8.98 -21.08
N ASP A 23 30.39 -9.03 -19.89
CA ASP A 23 31.71 -9.62 -19.64
C ASP A 23 31.53 -11.05 -19.14
N PHE A 24 31.44 -12.00 -20.08
CA PHE A 24 31.29 -13.42 -19.77
C PHE A 24 32.65 -14.08 -19.47
N ARG A 25 32.71 -14.88 -18.40
CA ARG A 25 33.96 -15.52 -17.93
C ARG A 25 33.98 -17.02 -18.25
N ALA A 26 33.90 -17.37 -19.53
CA ALA A 26 33.81 -18.75 -20.02
C ALA A 26 34.80 -19.73 -19.38
N LEU A 27 36.10 -19.39 -19.33
CA LEU A 27 37.13 -20.26 -18.74
C LEU A 27 36.92 -20.50 -17.24
N LYS A 28 36.53 -19.46 -16.48
CA LYS A 28 36.20 -19.61 -15.05
C LYS A 28 34.93 -20.44 -14.85
N SER A 29 33.95 -20.29 -15.73
CA SER A 29 32.72 -21.08 -15.66
C SER A 29 33.00 -22.58 -15.81
N ILE A 30 33.90 -22.93 -16.72
CA ILE A 30 34.37 -24.32 -16.92
C ILE A 30 35.17 -24.79 -15.70
N GLU A 31 36.15 -24.01 -15.24
CA GLU A 31 37.01 -24.36 -14.09
C GLU A 31 36.20 -24.58 -12.80
N LYS A 32 35.24 -23.70 -12.54
CA LYS A 32 34.46 -23.67 -11.29
C LYS A 32 33.12 -24.39 -11.37
N LYS A 33 32.80 -25.01 -12.52
CA LYS A 33 31.57 -25.77 -12.79
C LYS A 33 30.27 -25.02 -12.43
N HIS A 34 30.25 -23.71 -12.67
CA HIS A 34 29.06 -22.87 -12.53
C HIS A 34 29.08 -21.77 -13.59
N PHE A 35 27.92 -21.23 -13.95
CA PHE A 35 27.87 -20.17 -14.94
C PHE A 35 28.31 -18.83 -14.32
N HIS A 36 29.42 -18.23 -14.80
CA HIS A 36 29.95 -16.97 -14.27
C HIS A 36 29.94 -15.83 -15.32
N ILE A 37 29.18 -14.77 -15.04
CA ILE A 37 29.30 -13.47 -15.70
C ILE A 37 29.92 -12.45 -14.73
N LYS A 38 30.94 -11.71 -15.17
CA LYS A 38 31.55 -10.67 -14.33
C LYS A 38 30.65 -9.43 -14.29
N ASN A 39 30.27 -8.90 -15.44
CA ASN A 39 29.51 -7.66 -15.54
C ASN A 39 28.42 -7.77 -16.61
N ILE A 40 27.23 -7.27 -16.31
CA ILE A 40 26.19 -6.93 -17.28
C ILE A 40 25.90 -5.43 -17.12
N LEU A 41 25.90 -4.69 -18.23
CA LEU A 41 25.52 -3.29 -18.28
C LEU A 41 24.47 -3.11 -19.36
N LEU A 42 23.31 -2.58 -18.97
CA LEU A 42 22.25 -2.13 -19.86
C LEU A 42 22.07 -0.62 -19.67
N GLU A 43 22.24 0.16 -20.74
CA GLU A 43 22.11 1.61 -20.69
C GLU A 43 21.02 2.09 -21.65
N GLY A 44 20.20 3.03 -21.18
CA GLY A 44 19.20 3.69 -21.99
C GLY A 44 18.12 2.74 -22.50
N ILE A 45 17.62 1.84 -21.64
CA ILE A 45 16.42 1.07 -21.99
C ILE A 45 15.25 2.04 -22.06
N TYR A 46 14.44 1.91 -23.11
CA TYR A 46 13.14 2.53 -23.23
C TYR A 46 12.10 1.43 -23.46
N LEU A 47 11.02 1.45 -22.70
CA LEU A 47 9.88 0.54 -22.91
C LEU A 47 8.61 1.37 -23.03
N ASN A 48 7.84 1.15 -24.10
CA ASN A 48 6.50 1.70 -24.26
C ASN A 48 5.47 0.57 -24.15
N ILE A 49 4.85 0.49 -22.98
CA ILE A 49 3.87 -0.54 -22.63
C ILE A 49 2.47 0.05 -22.78
N ILE A 50 1.68 -0.48 -23.70
CA ILE A 50 0.32 -0.02 -23.94
C ILE A 50 -0.63 -1.19 -23.66
N GLU A 51 -1.49 -1.02 -22.66
CA GLU A 51 -2.64 -1.87 -22.41
C GLU A 51 -3.82 -1.36 -23.25
N GLU A 52 -4.07 -2.01 -24.39
CA GLU A 52 -5.11 -1.62 -25.36
C GLU A 52 -6.52 -1.94 -24.83
N GLU A 53 -6.64 -3.13 -24.24
CA GLU A 53 -7.81 -3.61 -23.49
C GLU A 53 -7.31 -4.27 -22.21
N LYS A 54 -8.19 -4.45 -21.21
CA LYS A 54 -7.80 -5.01 -19.89
C LYS A 54 -7.01 -6.32 -20.05
N GLY A 55 -5.73 -6.30 -19.67
CA GLY A 55 -4.79 -7.42 -19.75
C GLY A 55 -4.19 -7.69 -21.13
N VAL A 56 -4.52 -6.91 -22.17
CA VAL A 56 -4.00 -7.06 -23.54
C VAL A 56 -2.97 -5.96 -23.81
N PHE A 57 -1.70 -6.37 -23.89
CA PHE A 57 -0.57 -5.45 -24.04
C PHE A 57 0.01 -5.49 -25.45
N ASN A 58 0.44 -4.33 -25.97
CA ASN A 58 1.13 -4.21 -27.26
C ASN A 58 2.37 -5.12 -27.38
N LEU A 59 3.08 -5.40 -26.28
CA LEU A 59 4.24 -6.29 -26.27
C LEU A 59 3.90 -7.75 -26.56
N ALA A 60 2.64 -8.18 -26.35
CA ALA A 60 2.23 -9.56 -26.62
C ALA A 60 2.20 -9.88 -28.12
N SER A 61 1.95 -8.88 -28.98
CA SER A 61 1.94 -9.06 -30.44
C SER A 61 3.34 -9.38 -31.01
N LEU A 62 4.41 -9.09 -30.26
CA LEU A 62 5.78 -9.38 -30.65
C LEU A 62 6.14 -10.88 -30.53
N LEU A 63 5.35 -11.65 -29.77
CA LEU A 63 5.55 -13.08 -29.62
C LEU A 63 4.80 -13.81 -30.73
N LYS A 64 5.52 -14.66 -31.48
CA LYS A 64 4.85 -15.58 -32.42
C LYS A 64 4.00 -16.57 -31.61
N PRO A 65 2.74 -16.82 -31.99
CA PRO A 65 1.94 -17.86 -31.34
C PRO A 65 2.67 -19.19 -31.50
N THR A 66 3.17 -19.71 -30.39
CA THR A 66 3.81 -21.01 -30.37
C THR A 66 2.68 -22.02 -30.30
N GLN A 67 2.56 -22.90 -31.31
CA GLN A 67 1.64 -24.02 -31.22
C GLN A 67 2.05 -24.86 -30.01
N THR A 68 1.26 -24.79 -28.95
CA THR A 68 1.44 -25.62 -27.77
C THR A 68 1.22 -27.07 -28.20
N LYS A 69 2.30 -27.80 -28.46
CA LYS A 69 2.24 -29.25 -28.35
C LYS A 69 2.11 -29.53 -26.86
N GLU A 70 1.00 -30.14 -26.47
CA GLU A 70 0.85 -30.75 -25.16
C GLU A 70 1.92 -31.86 -25.05
N GLU A 71 3.06 -31.52 -24.46
CA GLU A 71 3.95 -32.53 -23.92
C GLU A 71 3.36 -33.00 -22.60
N GLU A 72 3.02 -34.29 -22.56
CA GLU A 72 2.59 -35.00 -21.37
C GLU A 72 3.58 -34.72 -20.22
N THR A 73 3.04 -34.24 -19.11
CA THR A 73 3.82 -33.89 -17.93
C THR A 73 4.26 -35.16 -17.22
N ASN A 74 5.41 -35.68 -17.63
CA ASN A 74 6.18 -36.60 -16.80
C ASN A 74 6.57 -35.89 -15.50
N GLN A 75 6.51 -36.66 -14.40
CA GLN A 75 6.69 -36.25 -13.02
C GLN A 75 7.82 -35.22 -12.86
N LYS A 76 7.50 -34.09 -12.21
CA LYS A 76 8.49 -33.09 -11.78
C LYS A 76 9.44 -33.71 -10.76
N GLU A 77 10.52 -34.32 -11.23
CA GLU A 77 11.75 -34.35 -10.44
C GLU A 77 12.11 -32.91 -10.08
N LYS A 78 12.39 -32.63 -8.81
CA LYS A 78 12.94 -31.33 -8.37
C LYS A 78 14.30 -31.15 -9.05
N THR A 79 14.30 -30.57 -10.24
CA THR A 79 15.51 -30.21 -10.97
C THR A 79 16.22 -29.15 -10.14
N LYS A 80 17.37 -29.50 -9.57
CA LYS A 80 18.20 -28.57 -8.78
C LYS A 80 18.50 -27.34 -9.64
N LEU A 81 18.31 -26.13 -9.09
CA LEU A 81 18.65 -24.90 -9.81
C LEU A 81 20.12 -24.98 -10.26
N ILE A 82 20.38 -24.61 -11.51
CA ILE A 82 21.75 -24.49 -12.02
C ILE A 82 22.48 -23.46 -11.18
N ASP A 83 23.67 -23.81 -10.68
CA ASP A 83 24.53 -22.86 -9.96
C ASP A 83 25.06 -21.80 -10.93
N PHE A 84 24.80 -20.54 -10.63
CA PHE A 84 25.33 -19.40 -11.38
C PHE A 84 25.70 -18.23 -10.48
N LEU A 85 26.53 -17.33 -11.01
CA LEU A 85 26.93 -16.09 -10.39
C LEU A 85 27.09 -14.98 -11.44
N ILE A 86 26.47 -13.84 -11.18
CA ILE A 86 26.67 -12.59 -11.92
C ILE A 86 27.21 -11.56 -10.93
N SER A 87 28.51 -11.24 -11.03
CA SER A 87 29.16 -10.40 -10.02
C SER A 87 28.61 -8.98 -9.98
N LYS A 88 28.15 -8.44 -11.11
CA LYS A 88 27.51 -7.12 -11.16
C LYS A 88 26.54 -7.00 -12.34
N ILE A 89 25.34 -6.49 -12.08
CA ILE A 89 24.40 -6.04 -13.10
C ILE A 89 24.13 -4.56 -12.85
N VAL A 90 24.21 -3.74 -13.91
CA VAL A 90 23.89 -2.32 -13.89
C VAL A 90 22.84 -2.04 -14.95
N LEU A 91 21.74 -1.44 -14.52
CA LEU A 91 20.75 -0.78 -15.38
C LEU A 91 20.92 0.73 -15.19
N LYS A 92 21.11 1.46 -16.28
CA LYS A 92 21.33 2.91 -16.23
C LYS A 92 20.37 3.64 -17.17
N ASP A 93 19.85 4.77 -16.70
CA ASP A 93 19.03 5.70 -17.47
C ASP A 93 17.86 5.04 -18.20
N THR A 94 17.16 4.13 -17.50
CA THR A 94 16.02 3.40 -18.08
C THR A 94 14.72 4.15 -17.89
N ASN A 95 13.87 4.13 -18.90
CA ASN A 95 12.57 4.79 -18.90
C ASN A 95 11.48 3.81 -19.35
N ILE A 96 10.34 3.83 -18.65
CA ILE A 96 9.17 3.03 -18.98
C ILE A 96 7.97 3.96 -19.05
N ASP A 97 7.37 4.02 -20.22
CA ASP A 97 6.09 4.68 -20.44
C ASP A 97 5.00 3.62 -20.47
N PHE A 98 4.05 3.74 -19.55
CA PHE A 98 2.89 2.87 -19.48
C PHE A 98 1.63 3.66 -19.81
N THR A 99 0.85 3.15 -20.76
CA THR A 99 -0.46 3.69 -21.13
C THR A 99 -1.52 2.61 -20.95
N SER A 100 -2.63 2.91 -20.28
CA SER A 100 -3.80 2.02 -20.21
C SER A 100 -5.06 2.72 -20.69
N PHE A 101 -5.96 1.95 -21.32
CA PHE A 101 -7.28 2.38 -21.75
C PHE A 101 -8.37 1.63 -20.98
N THR A 102 -8.54 1.93 -19.69
CA THR A 102 -9.65 1.40 -18.90
C THR A 102 -10.91 2.27 -19.10
N ASP A 103 -12.04 1.66 -19.47
CA ASP A 103 -13.33 2.34 -19.72
C ASP A 103 -13.25 3.55 -20.67
N LYS A 104 -12.46 3.43 -21.76
CA LYS A 104 -12.21 4.51 -22.74
C LYS A 104 -11.52 5.75 -22.17
N LYS A 105 -10.98 5.69 -20.95
CA LYS A 105 -10.17 6.75 -20.36
C LYS A 105 -8.70 6.38 -20.45
N LYS A 106 -7.90 7.30 -21.01
CA LYS A 106 -6.45 7.17 -21.07
C LYS A 106 -5.84 7.45 -19.70
N TYR A 107 -5.05 6.51 -19.21
CA TYR A 107 -4.18 6.67 -18.03
C TYR A 107 -2.73 6.51 -18.46
N ASN A 108 -1.84 7.36 -17.92
CA ASN A 108 -0.41 7.27 -18.18
C ASN A 108 0.36 7.18 -16.86
N LEU A 109 1.43 6.40 -16.88
CA LEU A 109 2.40 6.29 -15.80
C LEU A 109 3.80 6.29 -16.41
N HIS A 110 4.68 7.14 -15.90
CA HIS A 110 6.06 7.25 -16.38
C HIS A 110 7.01 6.83 -15.26
N LEU A 111 7.81 5.80 -15.48
CA LEU A 111 8.95 5.50 -14.62
C LEU A 111 10.19 6.03 -15.30
N LYS A 112 10.78 7.07 -14.74
CA LYS A 112 11.91 7.80 -15.32
C LYS A 112 13.18 7.57 -14.53
N ASP A 113 14.32 7.71 -15.21
CA ASP A 113 15.65 7.66 -14.62
C ASP A 113 15.87 6.41 -13.76
N ILE A 114 15.33 5.26 -14.20
CA ILE A 114 15.48 3.99 -13.49
C ILE A 114 16.95 3.61 -13.54
N ASN A 115 17.56 3.57 -12.37
CA ASN A 115 18.93 3.16 -12.14
C ASN A 115 18.95 2.02 -11.13
N TYR A 116 19.48 0.87 -11.54
CA TYR A 116 19.57 -0.32 -10.71
C TYR A 116 20.99 -0.86 -10.71
N THR A 117 21.47 -1.28 -9.54
CA THR A 117 22.70 -2.04 -9.42
C THR A 117 22.48 -3.20 -8.47
N ILE A 118 22.85 -4.41 -8.90
CA ILE A 118 22.90 -5.60 -8.05
C ILE A 118 24.26 -6.27 -8.18
N TYR A 119 24.81 -6.67 -7.04
CA TYR A 119 26.09 -7.38 -6.95
C TYR A 119 25.85 -8.83 -6.53
N ASP A 120 26.73 -9.72 -7.00
CA ASP A 120 26.79 -11.13 -6.62
C ASP A 120 25.46 -11.88 -6.75
N PHE A 121 24.70 -11.54 -7.80
CA PHE A 121 23.41 -12.16 -8.10
C PHE A 121 23.59 -13.61 -8.55
N GLY A 122 23.01 -14.56 -7.81
CA GLY A 122 23.12 -15.96 -8.18
C GLY A 122 22.66 -16.94 -7.11
N THR A 123 22.85 -18.21 -7.44
CA THR A 123 22.61 -19.37 -6.56
C THR A 123 23.91 -20.02 -6.09
N PHE A 124 25.03 -19.74 -6.76
CA PHE A 124 26.32 -20.31 -6.42
C PHE A 124 26.73 -19.91 -4.99
N LYS A 125 26.98 -20.92 -4.15
CA LYS A 125 27.34 -20.77 -2.72
C LYS A 125 26.32 -19.96 -1.91
N ASN A 126 25.03 -20.00 -2.27
CA ASN A 126 23.97 -19.31 -1.53
C ASN A 126 24.25 -17.80 -1.40
N SER A 127 24.66 -17.15 -2.49
CA SER A 127 25.06 -15.74 -2.46
C SER A 127 23.93 -14.81 -1.99
N LEU A 128 24.31 -13.83 -1.16
CA LEU A 128 23.43 -12.76 -0.73
C LEU A 128 23.75 -11.52 -1.57
N SER A 129 22.82 -11.19 -2.45
CA SER A 129 22.99 -10.15 -3.45
C SER A 129 22.64 -8.80 -2.86
N SER A 130 23.58 -7.86 -2.83
CA SER A 130 23.26 -6.47 -2.46
C SER A 130 22.69 -5.73 -3.67
N ASN A 131 21.58 -5.02 -3.50
CA ASN A 131 20.91 -4.30 -4.57
C ASN A 131 20.53 -2.87 -4.17
N ASN A 132 20.51 -1.99 -5.17
CA ASN A 132 20.06 -0.60 -5.04
C ASN A 132 19.33 -0.19 -6.33
N LEU A 133 18.06 0.15 -6.21
CA LEU A 133 17.18 0.67 -7.25
C LEU A 133 16.75 2.09 -6.88
N GLN A 134 16.77 2.99 -7.85
CA GLN A 134 16.15 4.30 -7.73
C GLN A 134 15.44 4.65 -9.04
N PHE A 135 14.31 5.33 -8.94
CA PHE A 135 13.60 5.88 -10.08
C PHE A 135 12.66 7.00 -9.63
N LYS A 136 12.22 7.79 -10.61
CA LYS A 136 11.18 8.79 -10.44
C LYS A 136 9.88 8.27 -11.06
N LEU A 137 8.80 8.30 -10.29
CA LEU A 137 7.45 8.03 -10.79
C LEU A 137 6.79 9.36 -11.17
N ASN A 138 6.36 9.44 -12.43
CA ASN A 138 5.90 10.65 -13.10
C ASN A 138 6.93 11.78 -12.97
N GLU A 139 6.58 12.88 -12.28
CA GLU A 139 7.49 14.03 -12.10
C GLU A 139 7.94 14.23 -10.65
N ASN A 140 7.08 13.85 -9.69
CA ASN A 140 7.12 14.36 -8.33
C ASN A 140 7.44 13.31 -7.27
N THR A 141 7.43 12.04 -7.64
CA THR A 141 7.57 10.92 -6.70
C THR A 141 8.94 10.29 -6.86
N ASP A 142 9.77 10.35 -5.82
CA ASP A 142 11.06 9.67 -5.80
C ASP A 142 10.95 8.33 -5.06
N VAL A 143 11.42 7.25 -5.69
CA VAL A 143 11.43 5.90 -5.10
C VAL A 143 12.87 5.39 -5.03
N LYS A 144 13.25 4.86 -3.86
CA LYS A 144 14.53 4.20 -3.62
C LYS A 144 14.30 2.87 -2.90
N ILE A 145 14.93 1.82 -3.39
CA ILE A 145 14.91 0.48 -2.78
C ILE A 145 16.35 0.02 -2.65
N SER A 146 16.76 -0.36 -1.44
CA SER A 146 18.10 -0.87 -1.19
C SER A 146 18.03 -2.05 -0.23
N GLY A 147 18.83 -3.09 -0.45
CA GLY A 147 18.72 -4.29 0.37
C GLY A 147 19.59 -5.47 -0.05
N GLY A 148 19.36 -6.60 0.62
CA GLY A 148 19.91 -7.91 0.30
C GLY A 148 18.84 -8.85 -0.25
N ILE A 149 19.16 -9.63 -1.28
CA ILE A 149 18.30 -10.67 -1.84
C ILE A 149 19.09 -11.97 -1.98
N LYS A 150 18.52 -13.07 -1.50
CA LYS A 150 18.99 -14.44 -1.70
C LYS A 150 17.88 -15.21 -2.41
N ILE A 151 18.23 -16.03 -3.39
CA ILE A 151 17.25 -16.73 -4.25
C ILE A 151 16.74 -18.02 -3.59
N ASP A 152 17.64 -18.82 -3.00
CA ASP A 152 17.29 -20.14 -2.48
C ASP A 152 18.00 -20.43 -1.13
N PRO A 153 17.26 -20.54 0.00
CA PRO A 153 15.87 -20.11 0.16
C PRO A 153 15.71 -18.61 -0.10
N PHE A 154 14.49 -18.18 -0.41
CA PHE A 154 14.21 -16.77 -0.67
C PHE A 154 14.32 -15.97 0.64
N ILE A 155 15.28 -15.04 0.66
CA ILE A 155 15.43 -14.08 1.75
C ILE A 155 15.57 -12.71 1.11
N ALA A 156 14.80 -11.74 1.58
CA ALA A 156 14.90 -10.37 1.12
C ALA A 156 14.75 -9.42 2.29
N TYR A 157 15.74 -8.56 2.50
CA TYR A 157 15.65 -7.50 3.50
C TYR A 157 16.12 -6.19 2.91
N GLY A 158 15.61 -5.07 3.40
CA GLY A 158 15.99 -3.78 2.87
C GLY A 158 15.11 -2.65 3.32
N LYS A 159 15.26 -1.53 2.65
CA LYS A 159 14.52 -0.29 2.87
C LYS A 159 13.96 0.24 1.56
N ILE A 160 12.68 0.52 1.56
CA ILE A 160 11.94 1.24 0.53
C ILE A 160 11.70 2.66 1.06
N THR A 161 12.13 3.67 0.32
CA THR A 161 11.82 5.07 0.60
C THR A 161 11.03 5.64 -0.57
N ILE A 162 9.86 6.18 -0.28
CA ILE A 162 8.97 6.85 -1.22
C ILE A 162 8.76 8.26 -0.71
N SER A 163 9.12 9.25 -1.53
CA SER A 163 8.97 10.66 -1.19
C SER A 163 7.95 11.29 -2.13
N ASN A 164 6.98 12.01 -1.57
CA ASN A 164 5.97 12.80 -2.29
C ASN A 164 5.16 12.00 -3.33
N LEU A 165 4.77 10.77 -2.97
CA LEU A 165 3.88 9.94 -3.80
C LEU A 165 2.53 10.63 -3.95
N LYS A 166 2.21 11.10 -5.16
CA LYS A 166 0.91 11.72 -5.46
C LYS A 166 -0.19 10.67 -5.48
N ILE A 167 -1.07 10.71 -4.49
CA ILE A 167 -2.11 9.67 -4.28
C ILE A 167 -3.05 9.62 -5.49
N LYS A 168 -3.38 10.80 -6.03
CA LYS A 168 -4.25 10.91 -7.21
C LYS A 168 -3.67 10.19 -8.44
N GLU A 169 -2.36 10.23 -8.64
CA GLU A 169 -1.71 9.57 -9.79
C GLU A 169 -1.88 8.05 -9.73
N ILE A 170 -1.98 7.45 -8.55
CA ILE A 170 -2.22 6.01 -8.41
C ILE A 170 -3.71 5.67 -8.51
N LEU A 171 -4.57 6.41 -7.82
CA LEU A 171 -6.02 6.15 -7.84
C LEU A 171 -6.66 6.41 -9.20
N ASP A 172 -6.09 7.33 -10.00
CA ASP A 172 -6.59 7.63 -11.34
C ASP A 172 -6.36 6.48 -12.34
N PHE A 173 -5.59 5.42 -11.99
CA PHE A 173 -5.40 4.23 -12.81
C PHE A 173 -6.75 3.61 -13.19
N ASP A 174 -7.64 3.45 -12.20
CA ASP A 174 -9.00 2.98 -12.44
C ASP A 174 -10.01 3.79 -11.62
N LYS A 175 -10.48 4.89 -12.23
CA LYS A 175 -11.54 5.75 -11.67
C LYS A 175 -12.89 5.02 -11.57
N SER A 176 -13.06 3.89 -12.24
CA SER A 176 -14.31 3.13 -12.14
C SER A 176 -14.49 2.58 -10.72
N LEU A 177 -13.42 2.32 -9.97
CA LEU A 177 -13.45 1.75 -8.63
C LEU A 177 -13.99 2.71 -7.55
N PHE A 178 -13.92 4.02 -7.78
CA PHE A 178 -14.19 5.02 -6.76
C PHE A 178 -15.34 5.98 -7.14
N ASN A 179 -16.14 6.36 -6.15
CA ASN A 179 -17.20 7.38 -6.23
C ASN A 179 -16.73 8.74 -5.66
N PHE A 180 -15.42 8.99 -5.66
CA PHE A 180 -14.83 10.23 -5.18
C PHE A 180 -13.63 10.63 -6.04
N GLU A 181 -13.19 11.87 -5.86
CA GLU A 181 -11.96 12.40 -6.43
C GLU A 181 -11.09 12.98 -5.32
N LEU A 182 -9.77 12.84 -5.48
CA LEU A 182 -8.78 13.50 -4.63
C LEU A 182 -8.20 14.73 -5.32
N ASN A 183 -7.77 15.70 -4.51
CA ASN A 183 -6.98 16.81 -4.99
C ASN A 183 -5.57 16.35 -5.46
N PRO A 184 -4.95 17.03 -6.43
CA PRO A 184 -3.63 16.66 -6.96
C PRO A 184 -2.47 16.78 -5.96
N GLU A 185 -2.59 17.66 -4.96
CA GLU A 185 -1.50 17.96 -4.01
C GLU A 185 -1.29 16.84 -2.99
N ALA A 186 -2.34 16.07 -2.70
CA ALA A 186 -2.35 15.00 -1.71
C ALA A 186 -1.21 14.01 -1.95
N ASN A 187 -0.38 13.80 -0.93
CA ASN A 187 0.83 13.00 -1.06
C ASN A 187 1.11 12.10 0.14
N ILE A 188 1.89 11.05 -0.11
CA ILE A 188 2.39 10.10 0.89
C ILE A 188 3.91 10.17 0.94
N ASN A 189 4.48 10.21 2.15
CA ASN A 189 5.88 9.91 2.41
C ASN A 189 5.97 8.61 3.21
N LEU A 190 6.86 7.70 2.78
CA LEU A 190 7.04 6.38 3.39
C LEU A 190 8.51 6.00 3.47
N ALA A 191 8.96 5.50 4.61
CA ALA A 191 10.25 4.82 4.75
C ALA A 191 10.05 3.45 5.41
N LEU A 192 9.83 2.42 4.59
CA LEU A 192 9.51 1.06 5.01
C LEU A 192 10.76 0.19 4.97
N ASN A 193 11.18 -0.36 6.10
CA ASN A 193 12.08 -1.49 6.13
C ASN A 193 11.27 -2.79 6.07
N TYR A 194 11.79 -3.77 5.34
CA TYR A 194 11.18 -5.08 5.18
C TYR A 194 12.20 -6.17 5.46
N ASN A 195 11.72 -7.31 5.95
CA ASN A 195 12.45 -8.54 6.08
C ASN A 195 11.51 -9.71 5.75
N ILE A 196 11.86 -10.45 4.72
CA ILE A 196 11.17 -11.64 4.22
C ILE A 196 12.15 -12.80 4.34
N ASP A 197 11.72 -13.90 4.96
CA ASP A 197 12.51 -15.11 5.11
C ASP A 197 11.61 -16.33 4.85
N THR A 198 12.02 -17.18 3.91
CA THR A 198 11.33 -18.44 3.58
C THR A 198 12.18 -19.67 3.89
N THR A 199 13.18 -19.55 4.79
CA THR A 199 14.05 -20.67 5.17
C THR A 199 13.29 -21.78 5.87
N ASN A 200 12.32 -21.39 6.71
CA ASN A 200 11.36 -22.29 7.36
C ASN A 200 9.97 -21.99 6.78
N ASP A 201 9.02 -21.59 7.62
CA ASP A 201 7.76 -21.01 7.17
C ASP A 201 7.96 -19.57 6.66
N PHE A 202 7.01 -19.08 5.86
CA PHE A 202 7.01 -17.69 5.39
C PHE A 202 6.95 -16.73 6.57
N ASN A 203 8.02 -15.95 6.76
CA ASN A 203 8.11 -14.91 7.75
C ASN A 203 8.16 -13.54 7.05
N LEU A 204 7.40 -12.58 7.60
CA LEU A 204 7.37 -11.20 7.16
C LEU A 204 7.43 -10.28 8.37
N PHE A 205 8.46 -9.44 8.42
CA PHE A 205 8.55 -8.32 9.34
C PHE A 205 8.66 -7.02 8.55
N LEU A 206 7.83 -6.05 8.90
CA LEU A 206 7.83 -4.71 8.33
C LEU A 206 7.95 -3.70 9.46
N ASN A 207 8.73 -2.64 9.27
CA ASN A 207 8.65 -1.48 10.13
C ASN A 207 8.88 -0.19 9.37
N SER A 208 8.24 0.88 9.81
CA SER A 208 8.39 2.21 9.25
C SER A 208 8.61 3.24 10.35
N GLU A 209 9.50 4.19 10.10
CA GLU A 209 9.71 5.37 10.96
C GLU A 209 9.12 6.65 10.35
N ILE A 210 8.68 6.57 9.10
CA ILE A 210 8.07 7.67 8.36
C ILE A 210 6.86 7.11 7.64
N PHE A 211 5.67 7.49 8.09
CA PHE A 211 4.45 7.34 7.31
C PHE A 211 3.63 8.62 7.48
N GLU A 212 3.55 9.38 6.40
CA GLU A 212 2.84 10.66 6.38
C GLU A 212 1.83 10.68 5.24
N ILE A 213 0.67 11.29 5.49
CA ILE A 213 -0.32 11.67 4.47
C ILE A 213 -0.53 13.17 4.62
N ASN A 214 -0.32 13.94 3.55
CA ASN A 214 -0.43 15.40 3.57
C ASN A 214 -1.48 15.88 2.58
N ASP A 215 -2.15 16.99 2.92
CA ASP A 215 -3.01 17.79 2.05
C ASP A 215 -4.11 16.99 1.33
N LEU A 216 -4.73 16.03 2.03
CA LEU A 216 -5.77 15.19 1.45
C LEU A 216 -7.12 15.91 1.50
N LYS A 217 -7.80 15.99 0.34
CA LYS A 217 -9.18 16.43 0.20
C LYS A 217 -9.93 15.43 -0.67
N LEU A 218 -11.05 14.97 -0.17
CA LEU A 218 -11.89 13.99 -0.82
C LEU A 218 -13.22 14.63 -1.19
N ASN A 219 -13.48 14.67 -2.50
CA ASN A 219 -14.65 15.28 -3.09
C ASN A 219 -15.57 14.21 -3.67
N GLN A 220 -16.86 14.30 -3.38
CA GLN A 220 -17.90 13.48 -3.98
C GLN A 220 -18.95 14.40 -4.58
N ASN A 221 -19.29 14.20 -5.86
CA ASN A 221 -20.23 15.06 -6.60
C ASN A 221 -19.87 16.56 -6.46
N GLN A 222 -18.59 16.90 -6.63
CA GLN A 222 -18.03 18.26 -6.53
C GLN A 222 -18.16 18.91 -5.14
N LYS A 223 -18.52 18.15 -4.10
CA LYS A 223 -18.57 18.62 -2.72
C LYS A 223 -17.47 17.97 -1.90
N GLU A 224 -16.77 18.77 -1.11
CA GLU A 224 -15.83 18.26 -0.12
C GLU A 224 -16.60 17.51 0.97
N ILE A 225 -16.31 16.20 1.10
CA ILE A 225 -16.88 15.37 2.15
C ILE A 225 -15.85 15.02 3.22
N ALA A 226 -14.55 15.07 2.90
CA ALA A 226 -13.50 14.98 3.90
C ALA A 226 -12.26 15.78 3.50
N ARG A 227 -11.52 16.24 4.50
CA ARG A 227 -10.15 16.74 4.32
C ARG A 227 -9.27 16.38 5.51
N LEU A 228 -7.98 16.32 5.29
CA LEU A 228 -6.95 16.02 6.28
C LEU A 228 -5.71 16.85 5.90
N ASN A 229 -5.27 17.71 6.82
CA ASN A 229 -4.05 18.50 6.61
C ASN A 229 -2.82 17.60 6.69
N LYS A 230 -2.69 16.85 7.80
CA LYS A 230 -1.58 15.92 7.99
C LYS A 230 -1.95 14.73 8.87
N LEU A 231 -1.61 13.53 8.43
CA LEU A 231 -1.44 12.37 9.30
C LEU A 231 0.06 12.07 9.37
N ASP A 232 0.58 11.88 10.58
CA ASP A 232 1.98 11.60 10.86
C ASP A 232 2.08 10.45 11.85
N LEU A 233 2.65 9.33 11.40
CA LEU A 233 2.89 8.15 12.22
C LEU A 233 4.40 7.93 12.32
N LYS A 234 4.95 8.12 13.52
CA LYS A 234 6.40 8.02 13.76
C LYS A 234 6.94 6.60 13.82
N TYR A 235 6.08 5.64 14.12
CA TYR A 235 6.50 4.25 14.14
C TYR A 235 5.34 3.32 13.79
N PHE A 236 5.64 2.36 12.92
CA PHE A 236 4.81 1.21 12.61
C PHE A 236 5.68 -0.05 12.66
N SER A 237 5.13 -1.15 13.16
CA SER A 237 5.67 -2.48 12.89
C SER A 237 4.56 -3.49 12.65
N PHE A 238 4.83 -4.44 11.76
CA PHE A 238 4.04 -5.64 11.53
C PHE A 238 4.96 -6.85 11.63
N ASP A 239 4.60 -7.80 12.48
CA ASP A 239 5.31 -9.06 12.68
C ASP A 239 4.33 -10.21 12.45
N LEU A 240 4.51 -10.92 11.33
CA LEU A 240 3.63 -12.03 10.96
C LEU A 240 3.75 -13.21 11.93
N ASN A 241 4.96 -13.55 12.37
CA ASN A 241 5.22 -14.70 13.23
C ASN A 241 4.63 -14.52 14.63
N ASN A 242 4.69 -13.29 15.14
CA ASN A 242 4.10 -12.93 16.43
C ASN A 242 2.65 -12.46 16.32
N GLN A 243 2.14 -12.28 15.08
CA GLN A 243 0.82 -11.70 14.77
C GLN A 243 0.59 -10.38 15.50
N GLU A 244 1.57 -9.48 15.38
CA GLU A 244 1.61 -8.25 16.13
C GLU A 244 1.69 -7.02 15.22
N LEU A 245 0.89 -6.02 15.55
CA LEU A 245 0.84 -4.72 14.91
C LEU A 245 1.09 -3.65 15.98
N ASN A 246 2.12 -2.84 15.81
CA ASN A 246 2.42 -1.74 16.71
C ASN A 246 2.42 -0.42 15.95
N PHE A 247 1.75 0.58 16.53
CA PHE A 247 1.71 1.95 16.05
C PHE A 247 2.13 2.86 17.20
N LYS A 248 3.07 3.78 16.98
CA LYS A 248 3.48 4.71 18.03
C LYS A 248 3.52 6.14 17.53
N ASN A 249 3.02 7.04 18.37
CA ASN A 249 2.98 8.49 18.13
C ASN A 249 2.24 8.82 16.83
N LEU A 250 0.96 8.44 16.78
CA LEU A 250 0.06 8.82 15.69
C LEU A 250 -0.50 10.21 15.95
N THR A 251 -0.28 11.13 15.01
CA THR A 251 -0.88 12.46 15.03
C THR A 251 -1.72 12.67 13.79
N ILE A 252 -2.98 13.07 13.98
CA ILE A 252 -3.92 13.42 12.92
C ILE A 252 -4.31 14.87 13.12
N ASN A 253 -3.96 15.74 12.18
CA ASN A 253 -4.14 17.19 12.25
C ASN A 253 -5.21 17.66 11.27
N ASP A 254 -6.12 18.50 11.77
CA ASP A 254 -7.18 19.16 11.01
C ASP A 254 -8.02 18.20 10.16
N LEU A 255 -8.38 17.04 10.71
CA LEU A 255 -9.34 16.15 10.07
C LEU A 255 -10.71 16.84 10.01
N TYR A 256 -11.35 16.79 8.86
CA TYR A 256 -12.75 17.17 8.72
C TYR A 256 -13.48 16.06 7.98
N ALA A 257 -14.66 15.69 8.47
CA ALA A 257 -15.57 14.82 7.75
C ALA A 257 -17.00 15.35 7.83
N ASN A 258 -17.67 15.35 6.68
CA ASN A 258 -19.07 15.67 6.50
C ASN A 258 -19.82 14.40 6.12
N MET A 259 -20.43 13.80 7.14
CA MET A 259 -21.19 12.57 7.05
C MET A 259 -22.67 12.88 6.81
N ILE A 260 -23.27 12.23 5.82
CA ILE A 260 -24.69 12.37 5.51
C ILE A 260 -25.28 10.96 5.51
N LEU A 261 -26.23 10.71 6.41
CA LEU A 261 -27.00 9.46 6.47
C LEU A 261 -28.34 9.66 5.76
N ASP A 262 -28.59 8.86 4.74
CA ASP A 262 -29.88 8.77 4.05
C ASP A 262 -30.30 7.30 3.83
N LYS A 263 -31.29 7.06 2.96
CA LYS A 263 -31.81 5.71 2.70
C LYS A 263 -30.77 4.77 2.07
N SER A 264 -29.72 5.32 1.46
CA SER A 264 -28.61 4.59 0.86
C SER A 264 -27.43 4.40 1.83
N GLY A 265 -27.59 4.78 3.11
CA GLY A 265 -26.57 4.69 4.13
C GLY A 265 -25.79 6.00 4.31
N VAL A 266 -24.66 5.93 5.02
CA VAL A 266 -23.76 7.09 5.14
C VAL A 266 -23.02 7.27 3.82
N ASN A 267 -22.86 8.50 3.33
CA ASN A 267 -22.13 8.81 2.09
C ASN A 267 -20.74 8.15 1.98
N PHE A 268 -20.04 7.95 3.10
CA PHE A 268 -18.75 7.23 3.15
C PHE A 268 -18.82 5.73 2.88
N ALA A 269 -19.98 5.08 3.07
CA ALA A 269 -20.17 3.66 2.77
C ALA A 269 -20.08 3.37 1.26
N ASN A 270 -20.40 4.37 0.43
CA ASN A 270 -20.47 4.24 -1.02
C ASN A 270 -19.24 4.85 -1.73
N LEU A 271 -18.07 4.94 -1.06
CA LEU A 271 -16.84 5.46 -1.69
C LEU A 271 -16.27 4.52 -2.74
N LEU A 272 -16.46 3.22 -2.56
CA LEU A 272 -16.14 2.19 -3.56
C LEU A 272 -17.38 1.97 -4.44
N LYS A 273 -17.17 1.83 -5.75
CA LYS A 273 -18.24 1.38 -6.64
C LYS A 273 -18.37 -0.13 -6.49
N GLU A 274 -19.57 -0.61 -6.20
CA GLU A 274 -19.86 -2.04 -6.31
C GLU A 274 -19.65 -2.46 -7.76
N GLN A 275 -18.67 -3.34 -7.99
CA GLN A 275 -18.54 -4.02 -9.27
C GLN A 275 -19.68 -5.05 -9.35
N LYS A 276 -20.68 -4.78 -10.19
CA LYS A 276 -21.68 -5.77 -10.58
C LYS A 276 -21.03 -6.81 -11.49
N ASP A 277 -20.19 -7.67 -10.94
CA ASP A 277 -19.82 -8.90 -11.63
C ASP A 277 -20.98 -9.90 -11.46
N GLU A 278 -21.89 -9.90 -12.44
CA GLU A 278 -22.81 -11.02 -12.68
C GLU A 278 -22.03 -12.24 -13.17
N LYS A 279 -21.22 -12.83 -12.29
CA LYS A 279 -20.92 -14.26 -12.29
C LYS A 279 -20.84 -14.68 -10.84
N GLU A 280 -21.92 -15.31 -10.38
CA GLU A 280 -21.95 -16.14 -9.18
C GLU A 280 -20.64 -16.93 -9.08
N ILE A 281 -19.81 -16.56 -8.11
CA ILE A 281 -18.90 -17.54 -7.52
C ILE A 281 -19.84 -18.55 -6.88
N LYS A 282 -20.12 -19.64 -7.59
CA LYS A 282 -20.70 -20.83 -6.98
C LYS A 282 -19.81 -21.17 -5.81
N SER A 283 -20.32 -20.94 -4.60
CA SER A 283 -19.73 -21.42 -3.37
C SER A 283 -19.49 -22.91 -3.52
N SER A 284 -18.25 -23.31 -3.79
CA SER A 284 -17.82 -24.65 -3.45
C SER A 284 -17.93 -24.72 -1.94
N ASN A 285 -18.93 -25.44 -1.46
CA ASN A 285 -18.93 -26.02 -0.12
C ASN A 285 -17.67 -26.87 0.00
N GLN A 286 -16.56 -26.25 0.38
CA GLN A 286 -15.49 -26.96 1.03
C GLN A 286 -15.88 -27.05 2.50
N GLU A 287 -16.21 -28.29 2.86
CA GLU A 287 -16.36 -28.72 4.24
C GLU A 287 -15.26 -28.11 5.12
N ASN A 288 -15.69 -27.71 6.31
CA ASN A 288 -14.86 -27.40 7.45
C ASN A 288 -13.85 -28.53 7.72
N ASN A 289 -12.69 -28.47 7.07
CA ASN A 289 -11.48 -28.97 7.67
C ASN A 289 -10.95 -27.85 8.56
N GLU A 290 -11.49 -27.79 9.78
CA GLU A 290 -10.79 -27.22 10.93
C GLU A 290 -9.51 -28.07 11.15
N ASN A 291 -8.53 -27.89 10.29
CA ASN A 291 -7.16 -28.11 10.69
C ASN A 291 -6.89 -27.06 11.76
N ASN A 292 -6.83 -27.53 13.00
CA ASN A 292 -6.27 -26.86 14.17
C ASN A 292 -4.84 -26.38 13.86
N LEU A 293 -4.72 -25.33 13.04
CA LEU A 293 -3.58 -24.44 13.07
C LEU A 293 -3.77 -23.61 14.33
N ASN A 294 -2.77 -23.72 15.19
CA ASN A 294 -2.66 -23.06 16.48
C ASN A 294 -2.63 -21.53 16.27
N ASN A 295 -3.78 -20.94 15.92
CA ASN A 295 -3.88 -19.58 15.44
C ASN A 295 -3.87 -18.67 16.66
N LYS A 296 -2.70 -18.10 16.96
CA LYS A 296 -2.59 -17.07 17.98
C LYS A 296 -3.53 -15.91 17.60
N PRO A 297 -3.97 -15.11 18.57
CA PRO A 297 -4.76 -13.92 18.26
C PRO A 297 -3.85 -12.80 17.76
N TRP A 298 -4.32 -12.02 16.78
CA TRP A 298 -3.67 -10.77 16.42
C TRP A 298 -3.68 -9.80 17.61
N LYS A 299 -2.53 -9.20 17.86
CA LYS A 299 -2.36 -8.14 18.87
C LYS A 299 -2.11 -6.83 18.15
N ILE A 300 -2.93 -5.82 18.45
CA ILE A 300 -2.79 -4.48 17.89
C ILE A 300 -2.58 -3.50 19.03
N ASN A 301 -1.45 -2.80 19.02
CA ASN A 301 -1.09 -1.81 20.02
C ASN A 301 -0.91 -0.45 19.37
N LEU A 302 -1.57 0.56 19.92
CA LEU A 302 -1.45 1.94 19.48
C LEU A 302 -1.04 2.80 20.66
N GLU A 303 0.20 3.28 20.67
CA GLU A 303 0.74 4.15 21.72
C GLU A 303 0.69 5.61 21.26
N ASN A 304 0.28 6.51 22.16
CA ASN A 304 0.27 7.95 21.97
C ASN A 304 -0.46 8.38 20.69
N ILE A 305 -1.78 8.36 20.73
CA ILE A 305 -2.61 8.86 19.63
C ILE A 305 -3.08 10.27 19.96
N ASN A 306 -2.94 11.18 19.01
CA ASN A 306 -3.47 12.54 19.08
C ASN A 306 -4.27 12.84 17.80
N LEU A 307 -5.49 13.32 17.97
CA LEU A 307 -6.40 13.67 16.89
C LEU A 307 -6.93 15.08 17.11
N ASN A 308 -6.79 15.92 16.10
CA ASN A 308 -7.55 17.14 15.96
C ASN A 308 -8.53 17.02 14.79
N ALA A 309 -9.82 17.24 15.06
CA ALA A 309 -10.87 17.05 14.06
C ALA A 309 -12.05 18.01 14.19
N ASN A 310 -12.84 18.07 13.11
CA ASN A 310 -14.16 18.67 13.04
C ASN A 310 -15.10 17.67 12.36
N PHE A 311 -16.29 17.47 12.90
CA PHE A 311 -17.27 16.55 12.34
C PHE A 311 -18.62 17.22 12.15
N ASP A 312 -19.16 17.05 10.95
CA ASP A 312 -20.53 17.34 10.61
C ASP A 312 -21.23 16.02 10.29
N PHE A 313 -22.36 15.77 10.93
CA PHE A 313 -23.22 14.63 10.67
C PHE A 313 -24.66 15.12 10.45
N ASN A 314 -25.21 14.81 9.28
CA ASN A 314 -26.57 15.13 8.90
C ASN A 314 -27.35 13.84 8.69
N ASP A 315 -28.23 13.53 9.63
CA ASP A 315 -29.13 12.39 9.55
C ASP A 315 -30.46 12.83 8.93
N ILE A 316 -30.58 12.59 7.63
CA ILE A 316 -31.77 12.96 6.86
C ILE A 316 -32.96 12.09 7.28
N LEU A 317 -32.71 10.84 7.67
CA LEU A 317 -33.76 9.89 8.05
C LEU A 317 -34.48 10.32 9.32
N ASN A 318 -33.72 10.79 10.31
CA ASN A 318 -34.25 11.24 11.60
C ASN A 318 -34.40 12.76 11.70
N ASN A 319 -34.15 13.50 10.61
CA ASN A 319 -34.19 14.97 10.58
C ASN A 319 -33.37 15.59 11.73
N SER A 320 -32.16 15.06 11.92
CA SER A 320 -31.26 15.46 12.99
C SER A 320 -29.87 15.84 12.45
N LYS A 321 -29.17 16.68 13.20
CA LYS A 321 -27.84 17.19 12.84
C LYS A 321 -26.95 17.22 14.06
N LEU A 322 -25.73 16.73 13.91
CA LEU A 322 -24.66 16.82 14.90
C LEU A 322 -23.48 17.58 14.29
N ASN A 323 -23.12 18.71 14.90
CA ASN A 323 -21.89 19.44 14.60
C ASN A 323 -20.98 19.39 15.82
N ILE A 324 -19.74 18.96 15.62
CA ILE A 324 -18.70 18.97 16.64
C ILE A 324 -17.49 19.69 16.08
N LYS A 325 -17.10 20.79 16.73
CA LYS A 325 -15.95 21.61 16.36
C LYS A 325 -14.80 21.46 17.35
N ASP A 326 -13.59 21.53 16.82
CA ASP A 326 -12.33 21.48 17.55
C ASP A 326 -12.25 20.29 18.50
N ILE A 327 -12.53 19.10 17.96
CA ILE A 327 -12.28 17.85 18.65
C ILE A 327 -10.78 17.75 18.87
N LYS A 328 -10.40 17.49 20.11
CA LYS A 328 -9.07 17.08 20.52
C LYS A 328 -9.23 15.77 21.26
N ALA A 329 -8.92 14.67 20.58
CA ALA A 329 -8.93 13.36 21.19
C ALA A 329 -7.49 12.90 21.40
N LYS A 330 -7.20 12.35 22.58
CA LYS A 330 -5.92 11.75 22.88
C LYS A 330 -6.11 10.46 23.68
N THR A 331 -5.21 9.52 23.47
CA THR A 331 -5.10 8.32 24.30
C THR A 331 -3.63 7.92 24.42
N SER A 332 -3.26 7.45 25.60
CA SER A 332 -1.89 6.96 25.84
C SER A 332 -1.66 5.61 25.19
N ASN A 333 -2.67 4.76 25.18
CA ASN A 333 -2.56 3.40 24.67
C ASN A 333 -3.93 2.84 24.27
N ILE A 334 -3.98 2.11 23.15
CA ILE A 334 -5.08 1.19 22.79
C ILE A 334 -4.46 -0.18 22.56
N ASN A 335 -4.90 -1.19 23.32
CA ASN A 335 -4.55 -2.58 23.07
C ASN A 335 -5.78 -3.34 22.60
N ILE A 336 -5.65 -4.06 21.49
CA ILE A 336 -6.69 -4.90 20.92
C ILE A 336 -6.15 -6.32 20.83
N VAL A 337 -6.88 -7.28 21.40
CA VAL A 337 -6.61 -8.71 21.27
C VAL A 337 -7.93 -9.42 21.06
N ASN A 338 -8.14 -9.98 19.88
CA ASN A 338 -9.44 -10.48 19.43
C ASN A 338 -10.55 -9.41 19.53
N ASP A 339 -11.56 -9.68 20.35
CA ASP A 339 -12.73 -8.85 20.62
C ASP A 339 -12.55 -7.94 21.86
N LYS A 340 -11.39 -8.00 22.50
CA LYS A 340 -11.07 -7.20 23.70
C LYS A 340 -10.31 -5.95 23.30
N ILE A 341 -10.84 -4.79 23.71
CA ILE A 341 -10.21 -3.49 23.50
C ILE A 341 -9.99 -2.85 24.88
N ASN A 342 -8.78 -2.40 25.14
CA ASN A 342 -8.41 -1.62 26.31
C ASN A 342 -7.86 -0.27 25.88
N ILE A 343 -8.48 0.82 26.31
CA ILE A 343 -8.05 2.20 26.00
C ILE A 343 -7.64 2.87 27.30
N LYS A 344 -6.40 3.37 27.37
CA LYS A 344 -5.84 4.03 28.57
C LYS A 344 -5.65 5.52 28.38
N GLY A 345 -6.06 6.32 29.37
CA GLY A 345 -5.92 7.76 29.37
C GLY A 345 -6.69 8.42 28.23
N ALA A 346 -7.91 7.94 27.98
CA ALA A 346 -8.77 8.48 26.94
C ALA A 346 -9.27 9.87 27.33
N ASN A 347 -9.00 10.85 26.47
CA ASN A 347 -9.50 12.20 26.65
C ASN A 347 -10.12 12.69 25.35
N LEU A 348 -11.29 13.30 25.47
CA LEU A 348 -12.04 13.93 24.40
C LEU A 348 -12.42 15.34 24.84
N ALA A 349 -11.77 16.33 24.23
CA ALA A 349 -12.10 17.73 24.39
C ALA A 349 -12.79 18.26 23.13
N THR A 350 -13.81 19.10 23.28
CA THR A 350 -14.52 19.76 22.17
C THR A 350 -14.75 21.23 22.50
N LEU A 351 -14.60 22.13 21.52
CA LEU A 351 -14.93 23.53 21.74
C LEU A 351 -16.45 23.75 21.70
N ASN A 352 -17.11 23.19 20.69
CA ASN A 352 -18.55 23.30 20.53
C ASN A 352 -19.11 21.97 20.04
N THR A 353 -20.19 21.52 20.68
CA THR A 353 -21.00 20.41 20.20
C THR A 353 -22.44 20.89 20.13
N LYS A 354 -23.10 20.64 19.00
CA LYS A 354 -24.51 20.95 18.82
C LYS A 354 -25.20 19.77 18.15
N TYR A 355 -26.17 19.20 18.85
CA TYR A 355 -27.09 18.21 18.32
C TYR A 355 -28.49 18.80 18.27
N ILE A 356 -29.12 18.75 17.10
CA ILE A 356 -30.51 19.15 16.90
C ILE A 356 -31.25 17.96 16.34
N ASP A 357 -32.37 17.61 16.95
CA ASP A 357 -33.36 16.66 16.45
C ASP A 357 -34.69 17.41 16.30
N ASN A 358 -35.05 17.70 15.05
CA ASN A 358 -36.23 18.50 14.75
C ASN A 358 -37.52 17.72 14.96
N ASN A 359 -37.50 16.40 14.77
CA ASN A 359 -38.67 15.55 14.92
C ASN A 359 -39.11 15.50 16.39
N ASN A 360 -38.13 15.38 17.30
CA ASN A 360 -38.37 15.33 18.74
C ASN A 360 -38.25 16.71 19.43
N LYS A 361 -37.99 17.78 18.67
CA LYS A 361 -37.76 19.15 19.19
C LYS A 361 -36.67 19.21 20.25
N LEU A 362 -35.65 18.36 20.13
CA LEU A 362 -34.55 18.27 21.07
C LEU A 362 -33.35 19.06 20.55
N ASN A 363 -32.78 19.90 21.42
CA ASN A 363 -31.57 20.64 21.14
C ASN A 363 -30.60 20.47 22.31
N ILE A 364 -29.48 19.79 22.05
CA ILE A 364 -28.41 19.59 23.00
C ILE A 364 -27.22 20.40 22.50
N SER A 365 -26.70 21.26 23.35
CA SER A 365 -25.46 21.98 23.05
C SER A 365 -24.52 21.93 24.24
N SER A 366 -23.23 21.84 23.94
CA SER A 366 -22.17 22.00 24.92
C SER A 366 -21.08 22.89 24.34
N SER A 367 -20.41 23.61 25.23
CA SER A 367 -19.27 24.46 24.89
C SER A 367 -18.13 24.15 25.85
N LYS A 368 -16.91 24.12 25.31
CA LYS A 368 -15.68 23.87 26.06
C LYS A 368 -15.78 22.60 26.91
N THR A 369 -16.16 21.47 26.30
CA THR A 369 -16.32 20.19 27.00
C THR A 369 -14.98 19.46 27.06
N ASP A 370 -14.62 18.93 28.23
CA ASP A 370 -13.44 18.10 28.45
C ASP A 370 -13.86 16.82 29.17
N LEU A 371 -13.88 15.71 28.45
CA LEU A 371 -14.22 14.38 28.97
C LEU A 371 -12.93 13.57 29.11
N THR A 372 -12.71 13.03 30.30
CA THR A 372 -11.51 12.22 30.63
C THR A 372 -11.94 10.90 31.25
N HIS A 373 -11.24 9.83 30.87
CA HIS A 373 -11.37 8.49 31.43
C HIS A 373 -9.98 7.92 31.68
N ASP A 374 -9.78 7.27 32.81
CA ASP A 374 -8.51 6.59 33.09
C ASP A 374 -8.37 5.34 32.22
N ASP A 375 -9.40 4.48 32.19
CA ASP A 375 -9.42 3.27 31.39
C ASP A 375 -10.83 2.99 30.83
N ILE A 376 -10.89 2.50 29.59
CA ILE A 376 -12.11 1.98 28.95
C ILE A 376 -11.82 0.55 28.49
N PHE A 377 -12.61 -0.40 28.98
CA PHE A 377 -12.54 -1.81 28.61
C PHE A 377 -13.78 -2.19 27.81
N ILE A 378 -13.57 -2.79 26.65
CA ILE A 378 -14.62 -3.34 25.80
C ILE A 378 -14.34 -4.83 25.63
N ASN A 379 -15.35 -5.67 25.88
CA ASN A 379 -15.28 -7.12 25.73
C ASN A 379 -16.64 -7.62 25.22
N GLY A 380 -16.71 -7.90 23.92
CA GLY A 380 -17.98 -8.16 23.25
C GLY A 380 -18.96 -6.99 23.41
N SER A 381 -20.13 -7.27 24.00
CA SER A 381 -21.15 -6.25 24.28
C SER A 381 -20.95 -5.48 25.59
N LYS A 382 -20.00 -5.90 26.45
CA LYS A 382 -19.75 -5.23 27.73
C LYS A 382 -18.77 -4.08 27.53
N VAL A 383 -19.15 -2.89 28.01
CA VAL A 383 -18.29 -1.72 28.11
C VAL A 383 -18.16 -1.31 29.58
N GLU A 384 -16.94 -1.21 30.08
CA GLU A 384 -16.62 -0.78 31.44
C GLU A 384 -15.70 0.44 31.38
N ILE A 385 -16.08 1.51 32.07
CA ILE A 385 -15.36 2.78 32.06
C ILE A 385 -14.96 3.10 33.50
N LEU A 386 -13.66 3.22 33.74
CA LEU A 386 -13.12 3.56 35.06
C LEU A 386 -12.79 5.05 35.14
N ASN A 387 -13.08 5.64 36.30
CA ASN A 387 -12.74 7.02 36.67
C ASN A 387 -13.02 8.04 35.55
N SER A 388 -14.29 8.42 35.43
CA SER A 388 -14.72 9.42 34.46
C SER A 388 -14.82 10.80 35.10
N ALA A 389 -14.30 11.82 34.43
CA ALA A 389 -14.54 13.21 34.81
C ALA A 389 -14.95 14.04 33.60
N LEU A 390 -16.01 14.83 33.79
CA LEU A 390 -16.49 15.83 32.84
C LEU A 390 -16.16 17.21 33.40
N LYS A 391 -15.41 18.00 32.63
CA LYS A 391 -14.97 19.34 33.01
C LYS A 391 -15.30 20.33 31.91
N LYS A 392 -15.36 21.61 32.28
CA LYS A 392 -15.38 22.72 31.34
C LYS A 392 -13.94 23.19 31.10
N ILE A 393 -13.50 23.23 29.84
CA ILE A 393 -12.22 23.84 29.44
C ILE A 393 -12.29 25.33 29.84
N LYS A 394 -11.28 25.83 30.55
CA LYS A 394 -11.25 27.24 30.97
C LYS A 394 -11.10 28.17 29.77
#